data_AF-A0A948UM82-F1
#
_entry.id   AF-A0A948UM82-F1
#
_cell.length_a   1.000
_cell.length_b   1.000
_cell.length_c   1.000
_cell.angle_alpha   90.00
_cell.angle_beta   90.00
_cell.angle_gamma   90.00
#
_symmetry.space_group_name_H-M   'P 1'
#
loop_
_entity.id
_entity.type
_entity.pdbx_description
1 polymer ?
#
loop_
_entity_poly.entity_id
_entity_poly.type
_entity_poly.pdbx_seq_one_letter_code
_entity_poly.pdbx_strand_id
1 'polypeptide(L)'
;MEGTQKDTGTKKGIFPKEAFTYDADKDIFICPAGQILKKRKYFKKRKHYEYAAPAGTCMSCQLRKKCTKSKTGRTLKRHVRQDDLDNMLKQANSFESKKDIKTRQHLMERSFARSTRYGFKRARWRRLWRVQIQEYLTSTIQNIMTLLRYVKEPDSAVALSVKENRSIQRNKCHRNKYYRLYEILSELIRSVFNFQHSLSLSF
;
A
#
# COMPACT_ATOMS: atom_id res chain seq x y z
N MET A 1 -0.38 -1.93 -12.63
CA MET A 1 0.81 -2.79 -12.86
C MET A 1 0.96 -3.27 -14.31
N GLU A 2 0.03 -3.02 -15.25
CA GLU A 2 0.21 -3.41 -16.67
C GLU A 2 1.07 -2.42 -17.50
N GLY A 3 1.33 -1.21 -16.99
CA GLY A 3 2.06 -0.16 -17.73
C GLY A 3 3.59 -0.27 -17.75
N THR A 4 4.22 -1.13 -16.93
CA THR A 4 5.68 -1.16 -16.73
C THR A 4 6.44 -2.13 -17.64
N GLN A 5 5.75 -2.86 -18.53
CA GLN A 5 6.38 -3.75 -19.52
C GLN A 5 5.99 -3.37 -20.96
N LYS A 6 6.12 -2.08 -21.30
CA LYS A 6 5.98 -1.62 -22.68
C LYS A 6 7.32 -1.80 -23.40
N ASP A 7 7.31 -2.57 -24.48
CA ASP A 7 8.42 -2.68 -25.45
C ASP A 7 9.77 -3.23 -24.95
N THR A 8 9.79 -3.97 -23.82
CA THR A 8 11.02 -4.61 -23.31
C THR A 8 11.12 -6.09 -23.67
N GLY A 9 12.35 -6.53 -24.01
CA GLY A 9 12.68 -7.93 -24.27
C GLY A 9 11.98 -8.55 -25.48
N THR A 10 11.42 -9.76 -25.32
CA THR A 10 10.78 -10.54 -26.39
C THR A 10 9.55 -9.88 -27.03
N LYS A 11 9.00 -8.84 -26.37
CA LYS A 11 7.85 -8.04 -26.81
C LYS A 11 8.22 -6.84 -27.68
N LYS A 12 9.51 -6.54 -27.86
CA LYS A 12 9.97 -5.39 -28.65
C LYS A 12 9.46 -5.48 -30.09
N GLY A 13 8.82 -4.42 -30.58
CA GLY A 13 8.27 -4.36 -31.94
C GLY A 13 7.01 -5.21 -32.20
N ILE A 14 6.37 -5.74 -31.15
CA ILE A 14 5.09 -6.45 -31.22
C ILE A 14 3.97 -5.53 -30.73
N PHE A 15 2.80 -5.55 -31.38
CA PHE A 15 1.64 -4.76 -30.96
C PHE A 15 1.32 -4.96 -29.45
N PRO A 16 1.15 -3.87 -28.70
CA PRO A 16 0.76 -3.93 -27.29
C PRO A 16 -0.70 -4.39 -27.17
N LYS A 17 -1.10 -4.81 -25.96
CA LYS A 17 -2.51 -5.14 -25.64
C LYS A 17 -3.44 -3.95 -25.89
N GLU A 18 -2.95 -2.74 -25.68
CA GLU A 18 -3.64 -1.46 -25.88
C GLU A 18 -4.08 -1.21 -27.33
N ALA A 19 -3.42 -1.85 -28.30
CA ALA A 19 -3.81 -1.77 -29.72
C ALA A 19 -5.05 -2.62 -30.04
N PHE A 20 -5.54 -3.42 -29.09
CA PHE A 20 -6.73 -4.25 -29.24
C PHE A 20 -7.88 -3.60 -28.49
N THR A 21 -8.98 -3.37 -29.18
CA THR A 21 -10.17 -2.74 -28.60
C THR A 21 -11.06 -3.82 -28.02
N TYR A 22 -11.51 -3.65 -26.79
CA TYR A 22 -12.48 -4.54 -26.16
C TYR A 22 -13.89 -3.97 -26.34
N ASP A 23 -14.77 -4.77 -26.91
CA ASP A 23 -16.21 -4.49 -26.99
C ASP A 23 -16.90 -5.21 -25.83
N ALA A 24 -17.42 -4.43 -24.88
CA ALA A 24 -18.04 -4.94 -23.66
C ALA A 24 -19.41 -5.57 -23.91
N ASP A 25 -20.16 -5.10 -24.91
CA ASP A 25 -21.52 -5.56 -25.20
C ASP A 25 -21.50 -6.97 -25.79
N LYS A 26 -20.50 -7.24 -26.64
CA LYS A 26 -20.35 -8.54 -27.31
C LYS A 26 -19.35 -9.48 -26.63
N ASP A 27 -18.65 -9.03 -25.59
CA ASP A 27 -17.55 -9.76 -24.92
C ASP A 27 -16.51 -10.27 -25.93
N ILE A 28 -16.02 -9.37 -26.79
CA ILE A 28 -15.03 -9.67 -27.83
C ILE A 28 -13.89 -8.65 -27.85
N PHE A 29 -12.73 -9.08 -28.36
CA PHE A 29 -11.65 -8.18 -28.72
C PHE A 29 -11.58 -7.99 -30.24
N ILE A 30 -11.29 -6.78 -30.67
CA ILE A 30 -11.06 -6.42 -32.08
C ILE A 30 -9.57 -6.13 -32.25
N CYS A 31 -8.92 -6.80 -33.19
CA CYS A 31 -7.51 -6.59 -33.46
C CYS A 31 -7.28 -5.40 -34.40
N PRO A 32 -6.04 -4.88 -34.50
CA PRO A 32 -5.68 -3.81 -35.44
C PRO A 32 -5.97 -4.14 -36.91
N ALA A 33 -6.08 -5.41 -37.27
CA ALA A 33 -6.45 -5.88 -38.61
C ALA A 33 -7.99 -6.05 -38.79
N GLY A 34 -8.81 -5.62 -37.83
CA GLY A 34 -10.26 -5.72 -37.84
C GLY A 34 -10.85 -7.11 -37.50
N GLN A 35 -10.02 -8.10 -37.18
CA GLN A 35 -10.47 -9.45 -36.87
C GLN A 35 -10.93 -9.60 -35.42
N ILE A 36 -11.96 -10.43 -35.21
CA ILE A 36 -12.58 -10.66 -33.91
C ILE A 36 -11.87 -11.80 -33.16
N LEU A 37 -11.55 -11.55 -31.90
CA LEU A 37 -11.02 -12.52 -30.93
C LEU A 37 -12.14 -12.86 -29.95
N LYS A 38 -12.55 -14.13 -29.96
CA LYS A 38 -13.63 -14.64 -29.10
C LYS A 38 -13.05 -15.24 -27.82
N LYS A 39 -13.87 -15.22 -26.77
CA LYS A 39 -13.60 -15.88 -25.49
C LYS A 39 -13.43 -17.39 -25.70
N ARG A 40 -12.30 -17.94 -25.26
CA ARG A 40 -11.90 -19.33 -25.50
C ARG A 40 -11.88 -20.17 -24.24
N LYS A 41 -11.12 -19.75 -23.22
CA LYS A 41 -10.87 -20.57 -22.03
C LYS A 41 -10.87 -19.72 -20.77
N TYR A 42 -11.41 -20.28 -19.69
CA TYR A 42 -11.33 -19.71 -18.35
C TYR A 42 -10.21 -20.36 -17.53
N PHE A 43 -9.37 -19.54 -16.90
CA PHE A 43 -8.30 -20.00 -16.02
C PHE A 43 -8.65 -19.72 -14.55
N LYS A 44 -9.23 -20.72 -13.86
CA LYS A 44 -9.68 -20.62 -12.45
C LYS A 44 -8.61 -20.05 -11.49
N LYS A 45 -7.38 -20.57 -11.52
CA LYS A 45 -6.30 -20.17 -10.59
C LYS A 45 -5.96 -18.67 -10.65
N ARG A 46 -6.08 -18.06 -11.83
CA ARG A 46 -5.73 -16.65 -12.07
C ARG A 46 -6.94 -15.79 -12.43
N LYS A 47 -8.16 -16.32 -12.29
CA LYS A 47 -9.45 -15.64 -12.53
C LYS A 47 -9.48 -14.76 -13.79
N HIS A 48 -9.02 -15.28 -14.92
CA HIS A 48 -9.04 -14.57 -16.19
C HIS A 48 -9.55 -15.44 -17.33
N TYR A 49 -10.10 -14.78 -18.35
CA TYR A 49 -10.48 -15.38 -19.61
C TYR A 49 -9.40 -15.12 -20.65
N GLU A 50 -9.28 -16.08 -21.55
CA GLU A 50 -8.40 -16.05 -22.71
C GLU A 50 -9.22 -15.80 -23.97
N TYR A 51 -8.75 -14.87 -24.81
CA TYR A 51 -9.38 -14.47 -26.06
C TYR A 51 -8.43 -14.71 -27.21
N ALA A 52 -8.90 -15.37 -28.26
CA ALA A 52 -8.10 -15.70 -29.43
C ALA A 52 -8.96 -15.70 -30.69
N ALA A 53 -8.32 -15.37 -31.82
CA ALA A 53 -8.91 -15.56 -33.14
C ALA A 53 -8.64 -17.00 -33.61
N PRO A 54 -9.41 -17.51 -34.59
CA PRO A 54 -9.08 -18.77 -35.24
C PRO A 54 -7.67 -18.74 -35.82
N ALA A 55 -6.94 -19.85 -35.69
CA ALA A 55 -5.54 -19.93 -36.12
C ALA A 55 -5.38 -19.60 -37.62
N GLY A 56 -6.32 -20.06 -38.46
CA GLY A 56 -6.33 -19.80 -39.91
C GLY A 56 -6.38 -18.29 -40.24
N THR A 57 -7.24 -17.53 -39.57
CA THR A 57 -7.35 -16.07 -39.74
C THR A 57 -6.06 -15.35 -39.37
N CYS A 58 -5.39 -15.79 -38.30
CA CYS A 58 -4.10 -15.23 -37.94
C CYS A 58 -2.97 -15.65 -38.88
N MET A 59 -3.07 -16.80 -39.55
CA MET A 59 -2.05 -17.29 -40.50
C MET A 59 -2.06 -16.49 -41.79
N SER A 60 -3.25 -16.13 -42.31
CA SER A 60 -3.40 -15.31 -43.52
C SER A 60 -3.24 -13.80 -43.29
N CYS A 61 -3.09 -13.36 -42.05
CA CYS A 61 -3.00 -11.93 -41.72
C CYS A 61 -1.64 -11.31 -42.08
N GLN A 62 -1.66 -10.24 -42.88
CA GLN A 62 -0.47 -9.49 -43.29
C GLN A 62 0.27 -8.86 -42.08
N LEU A 63 -0.47 -8.46 -41.05
CA LEU A 63 0.07 -7.84 -39.83
C LEU A 63 0.64 -8.87 -38.83
N ARG A 64 0.62 -10.18 -39.15
CA ARG A 64 1.04 -11.25 -38.23
C ARG A 64 2.45 -11.04 -37.70
N LYS A 65 3.41 -10.69 -38.55
CA LYS A 65 4.82 -10.47 -38.19
C LYS A 65 5.00 -9.43 -37.07
N LYS A 66 4.13 -8.41 -37.03
CA LYS A 66 4.10 -7.35 -36.01
C LYS A 66 3.13 -7.65 -34.85
N CYS A 67 2.30 -8.69 -34.94
CA CYS A 67 1.25 -9.02 -33.96
C CYS A 67 1.64 -10.15 -32.99
N THR A 68 2.28 -11.21 -33.49
CA THR A 68 2.62 -12.38 -32.67
C THR A 68 3.76 -13.18 -33.28
N LYS A 69 4.58 -13.80 -32.43
CA LYS A 69 5.58 -14.80 -32.81
C LYS A 69 5.07 -16.24 -32.66
N SER A 70 3.87 -16.42 -32.11
CA SER A 70 3.26 -17.74 -31.89
C SER A 70 2.81 -18.38 -33.20
N LYS A 71 2.86 -19.71 -33.27
CA LYS A 71 2.29 -20.51 -34.39
C LYS A 71 0.77 -20.44 -34.42
N THR A 72 0.11 -20.38 -33.27
CA THR A 72 -1.36 -20.46 -33.15
C THR A 72 -2.10 -19.12 -33.23
N GLY A 73 -1.37 -18.00 -33.28
CA GLY A 73 -1.94 -16.65 -33.32
C GLY A 73 -1.69 -15.84 -32.05
N ARG A 74 -2.32 -14.65 -31.97
CA ARG A 74 -2.22 -13.77 -30.81
C ARG A 74 -3.32 -14.12 -29.81
N THR A 75 -2.94 -14.18 -28.54
CA THR A 75 -3.86 -14.48 -27.45
C THR A 75 -3.84 -13.36 -26.43
N LEU A 76 -5.02 -12.90 -26.02
CA LEU A 76 -5.21 -11.87 -25.00
C LEU A 76 -5.81 -12.47 -23.73
N LYS A 77 -5.46 -11.86 -22.60
CA LYS A 77 -5.96 -12.25 -21.29
C LYS A 77 -6.68 -11.06 -20.66
N ARG A 78 -7.88 -11.31 -20.16
CA ARG A 78 -8.71 -10.32 -19.47
C ARG A 78 -9.18 -10.89 -18.14
N HIS A 79 -8.88 -10.20 -17.06
CA HIS A 79 -9.32 -10.60 -15.72
C HIS A 79 -10.84 -10.46 -15.59
N VAL A 80 -11.48 -11.28 -14.74
CA VAL A 80 -12.94 -11.22 -14.51
C VAL A 80 -13.37 -9.84 -14.02
N ARG A 81 -12.54 -9.21 -13.18
CA ARG A 81 -12.75 -7.86 -12.61
C ARG A 81 -11.92 -6.79 -13.31
N GLN A 82 -11.66 -6.93 -14.61
CA GLN A 82 -10.79 -5.98 -15.30
C GLN A 82 -11.40 -4.58 -15.34
N ASP A 83 -12.73 -4.44 -15.43
CA ASP A 83 -13.39 -3.12 -15.40
C ASP A 83 -13.16 -2.39 -14.08
N ASP A 84 -13.28 -3.09 -12.94
CA ASP A 84 -12.94 -2.54 -11.63
C ASP A 84 -11.49 -2.05 -11.59
N LEU A 85 -10.56 -2.87 -12.09
CA LEU A 85 -9.13 -2.55 -12.12
C LEU A 85 -8.85 -1.32 -12.98
N ASP A 86 -9.51 -1.23 -14.14
CA ASP A 86 -9.36 -0.10 -15.06
C ASP A 86 -9.93 1.18 -14.44
N ASN A 87 -11.07 1.10 -13.74
CA ASN A 87 -11.66 2.23 -13.00
C ASN A 87 -10.76 2.68 -11.84
N MET A 88 -10.24 1.75 -11.04
CA MET A 88 -9.29 2.06 -9.97
C MET A 88 -8.01 2.69 -10.51
N LEU A 89 -7.53 2.23 -11.68
CA LEU A 89 -6.34 2.78 -12.32
C LEU A 89 -6.58 4.17 -12.89
N LYS A 90 -7.77 4.43 -13.47
CA LYS A 90 -8.20 5.78 -13.88
C LYS A 90 -8.23 6.72 -12.68
N GLN A 91 -8.86 6.30 -11.57
CA GLN A 91 -8.91 7.09 -10.35
C GLN A 91 -7.51 7.36 -9.79
N ALA A 92 -6.66 6.35 -9.68
CA ALA A 92 -5.29 6.50 -9.19
C ALA A 92 -4.45 7.43 -10.06
N ASN A 93 -4.73 7.50 -11.37
CA ASN A 93 -4.03 8.39 -12.30
C ASN A 93 -4.58 9.82 -12.36
N SER A 94 -5.72 10.09 -11.70
CA SER A 94 -6.30 11.43 -11.60
C SER A 94 -5.32 12.42 -10.95
N PHE A 95 -5.47 13.69 -11.29
CA PHE A 95 -4.64 14.76 -10.74
C PHE A 95 -4.76 14.84 -9.21
N GLU A 96 -5.98 14.74 -8.69
CA GLU A 96 -6.26 14.77 -7.25
C GLU A 96 -5.60 13.61 -6.52
N SER A 97 -5.72 12.38 -7.04
CA SER A 97 -5.11 11.20 -6.42
C SER A 97 -3.59 11.29 -6.45
N LYS A 98 -2.98 11.77 -7.54
CA LYS A 98 -1.53 11.99 -7.62
C LYS A 98 -1.05 13.03 -6.62
N LYS A 99 -1.80 14.14 -6.47
CA LYS A 99 -1.50 15.18 -5.48
C LYS A 99 -1.58 14.64 -4.05
N ASP A 100 -2.65 13.92 -3.74
CA ASP A 100 -2.85 13.28 -2.43
C ASP A 100 -1.76 12.25 -2.11
N ILE A 101 -1.40 11.38 -3.07
CA ILE A 101 -0.27 10.44 -2.92
C ILE A 101 1.03 11.19 -2.60
N LYS A 102 1.31 12.28 -3.31
CA LYS A 102 2.50 13.11 -3.07
C LYS A 102 2.49 13.75 -1.67
N THR A 103 1.34 14.24 -1.21
CA THR A 103 1.19 14.77 0.15
C THR A 103 1.41 13.67 1.20
N ARG A 104 0.79 12.49 1.01
CA ARG A 104 0.94 11.35 1.93
C ARG A 104 2.36 10.82 1.98
N GLN A 105 3.10 10.85 0.86
CA GLN A 105 4.51 10.47 0.82
C GLN A 105 5.35 11.27 1.84
N HIS A 106 5.17 12.58 1.90
CA HIS A 106 5.87 13.44 2.86
C HIS A 106 5.41 13.19 4.32
N LEU A 107 4.12 12.96 4.56
CA LEU A 107 3.60 12.64 5.89
C LEU A 107 4.13 11.29 6.39
N MET A 108 4.17 10.30 5.49
CA MET A 108 4.69 8.96 5.74
C MET A 108 6.17 9.02 6.14
N GLU A 109 7.00 9.72 5.37
CA GLU A 109 8.44 9.88 5.66
C GLU A 109 8.66 10.44 7.07
N ARG A 110 7.89 11.47 7.46
CA ARG A 110 7.96 12.04 8.81
C ARG A 110 7.58 11.04 9.90
N SER A 111 6.58 10.20 9.63
CA SER A 111 6.18 9.12 10.55
C SER A 111 7.30 8.09 10.71
N PHE A 112 7.90 7.60 9.61
CA PHE A 112 9.05 6.69 9.68
C PHE A 112 10.26 7.31 10.36
N ALA A 113 10.58 8.57 10.09
CA ALA A 113 11.66 9.27 10.76
C ALA A 113 11.42 9.32 12.29
N ARG A 114 10.17 9.57 12.72
CA ARG A 114 9.82 9.55 14.15
C ARG A 114 9.90 8.15 14.74
N SER A 115 9.49 7.11 14.00
CA SER A 115 9.48 5.73 14.51
C SER A 115 10.89 5.23 14.85
N THR A 116 11.92 5.77 14.19
CA THR A 116 13.33 5.46 14.52
C THR A 116 13.70 5.73 15.97
N ARG A 117 13.06 6.71 16.63
CA ARG A 117 13.28 7.01 18.07
C ARG A 117 12.84 5.87 18.99
N TYR A 118 11.92 5.04 18.52
CA TYR A 118 11.40 3.87 19.24
C TYR A 118 12.07 2.56 18.78
N GLY A 119 13.19 2.64 18.06
CA GLY A 119 13.97 1.48 17.64
C GLY A 119 13.50 0.83 16.33
N PHE A 120 12.66 1.50 15.54
CA PHE A 120 12.12 0.95 14.29
C PHE A 120 13.17 0.71 13.17
N LYS A 121 14.41 1.22 13.33
CA LYS A 121 15.50 0.98 12.36
C LYS A 121 15.94 -0.49 12.27
N ARG A 122 15.64 -1.31 13.29
CA ARG A 122 16.06 -2.71 13.35
C ARG A 122 14.92 -3.56 13.88
N ALA A 123 14.75 -4.76 13.31
CA ALA A 123 13.93 -5.79 13.90
C ALA A 123 14.62 -6.28 15.19
N ARG A 124 13.96 -6.12 16.34
CA ARG A 124 14.51 -6.56 17.64
C ARG A 124 14.36 -8.07 17.84
N TRP A 125 13.40 -8.69 17.14
CA TRP A 125 13.10 -10.11 17.26
C TRP A 125 13.14 -10.83 15.92
N ARG A 126 13.38 -12.15 15.97
CA ARG A 126 13.24 -13.05 14.83
C ARG A 126 11.80 -13.53 14.74
N ARG A 127 11.35 -13.87 13.52
CA ARG A 127 9.98 -14.28 13.12
C ARG A 127 9.00 -13.11 12.96
N LEU A 128 8.17 -13.19 11.90
CA LEU A 128 7.25 -12.13 11.50
C LEU A 128 6.27 -11.72 12.60
N TRP A 129 5.67 -12.68 13.31
CA TRP A 129 4.69 -12.40 14.36
C TRP A 129 5.27 -11.58 15.52
N ARG A 130 6.56 -11.76 15.86
CA ARG A 130 7.22 -10.95 16.89
C ARG A 130 7.50 -9.54 16.38
N VAL A 131 7.98 -9.41 15.15
CA VAL A 131 8.23 -8.10 14.51
C VAL A 131 6.93 -7.28 14.37
N GLN A 132 5.80 -7.94 14.10
CA GLN A 132 4.49 -7.29 14.08
C GLN A 132 4.13 -6.64 15.41
N ILE A 133 4.43 -7.28 16.55
CA ILE A 133 4.22 -6.68 17.88
C ILE A 133 5.02 -5.39 18.03
N GLN A 134 6.30 -5.38 17.62
CA GLN A 134 7.13 -4.18 17.64
C GLN A 134 6.54 -3.06 16.77
N GLU A 135 6.05 -3.40 15.57
CA GLU A 135 5.42 -2.45 14.65
C GLU A 135 4.14 -1.86 15.25
N TYR A 136 3.23 -2.69 15.77
CA TYR A 136 1.98 -2.23 16.38
C TYR A 136 2.22 -1.34 17.60
N LEU A 137 3.15 -1.71 18.48
CA LEU A 137 3.51 -0.87 19.63
C LEU A 137 4.05 0.49 19.17
N THR A 138 4.94 0.49 18.18
CA THR A 138 5.51 1.73 17.63
C THR A 138 4.43 2.63 17.02
N SER A 139 3.54 2.08 16.20
CA SER A 139 2.41 2.81 15.61
C SER A 139 1.45 3.34 16.68
N THR A 140 1.17 2.55 17.71
CA THR A 140 0.28 2.95 18.82
C THR A 140 0.84 4.14 19.56
N ILE A 141 2.13 4.11 19.92
CA ILE A 141 2.81 5.24 20.57
C ILE A 141 2.76 6.48 19.67
N GLN A 142 3.02 6.33 18.37
CA GLN A 142 2.96 7.46 17.43
C GLN A 142 1.57 8.07 17.31
N ASN A 143 0.53 7.24 17.30
CA ASN A 143 -0.85 7.68 17.25
C ASN A 143 -1.23 8.42 18.54
N ILE A 144 -0.90 7.86 19.71
CA ILE A 144 -1.12 8.51 21.01
C ILE A 144 -0.41 9.87 21.08
N MET A 145 0.86 9.93 20.71
CA MET A 145 1.63 11.19 20.69
C MET A 145 1.08 12.22 19.71
N THR A 146 0.42 11.76 18.65
CA THR A 146 -0.25 12.63 17.69
C THR A 146 -1.55 13.16 18.29
N LEU A 147 -2.37 12.33 18.92
CA LEU A 147 -3.58 12.74 19.64
C LEU A 147 -3.25 13.76 20.74
N LEU A 148 -2.27 13.47 21.59
CA LEU A 148 -1.83 14.37 22.67
C LEU A 148 -1.37 15.74 22.17
N ARG A 149 -0.87 15.84 20.94
CA ARG A 149 -0.50 17.13 20.33
C ARG A 149 -1.72 17.98 19.96
N TYR A 150 -2.81 17.33 19.55
CA TYR A 150 -4.03 18.00 19.10
C TYR A 150 -5.05 18.21 20.22
N VAL A 151 -4.92 17.47 21.32
CA VAL A 151 -5.59 17.81 22.57
C VAL A 151 -4.97 19.12 23.08
N LYS A 152 -5.59 20.26 22.72
CA LYS A 152 -5.45 21.48 23.51
C LYS A 152 -5.95 21.14 24.92
N GLU A 153 -5.23 21.54 25.96
CA GLU A 153 -5.72 21.35 27.32
C GLU A 153 -7.16 21.89 27.37
N PRO A 154 -8.14 21.15 27.93
CA PRO A 154 -9.41 21.78 28.27
C PRO A 154 -9.07 22.77 29.37
N ASP A 155 -8.87 24.04 28.98
CA ASP A 155 -8.47 25.14 29.88
C ASP A 155 -9.37 25.19 31.13
N SER A 156 -10.60 24.68 31.04
CA SER A 156 -11.57 24.57 32.13
C SER A 156 -11.51 23.27 32.95
N ALA A 157 -11.24 22.09 32.36
CA ALA A 157 -11.33 20.81 33.09
C ALA A 157 -10.05 20.46 33.88
N VAL A 158 -8.88 20.94 33.44
CA VAL A 158 -7.64 20.83 34.22
C VAL A 158 -7.64 21.82 35.39
N ALA A 159 -8.24 23.00 35.23
CA ALA A 159 -8.38 23.99 36.30
C ALA A 159 -9.23 23.49 37.49
N LEU A 160 -10.22 22.64 37.22
CA LEU A 160 -11.06 22.01 38.25
C LEU A 160 -10.32 20.90 39.01
N SER A 161 -9.58 20.02 38.32
CA SER A 161 -8.81 18.93 38.99
C SER A 161 -7.56 19.43 39.73
N VAL A 162 -7.02 20.60 39.36
CA VAL A 162 -5.92 21.27 40.07
C VAL A 162 -6.39 21.97 41.35
N LYS A 163 -7.68 22.33 41.47
CA LYS A 163 -8.23 22.89 42.72
C LYS A 163 -8.37 21.84 43.81
N GLU A 164 -8.74 20.61 43.48
CA GLU A 164 -8.84 19.51 44.46
C GLU A 164 -7.47 19.05 45.00
N ASN A 165 -6.40 19.17 44.21
CA ASN A 165 -5.05 18.74 44.62
C ASN A 165 -4.15 19.87 45.16
N ARG A 166 -4.70 21.07 45.40
CA ARG A 166 -3.92 22.26 45.79
C ARG A 166 -3.47 22.30 47.26
N SER A 167 -3.74 21.25 48.04
CA SER A 167 -3.22 21.08 49.40
C SER A 167 -1.84 20.41 49.46
N ILE A 168 -1.33 19.85 48.35
CA ILE A 168 -0.06 19.10 48.36
C ILE A 168 0.95 19.71 47.38
N GLN A 169 1.94 20.37 47.99
CA GLN A 169 3.26 20.75 47.47
C GLN A 169 3.34 21.95 46.51
N ARG A 170 3.52 23.12 47.14
CA ARG A 170 4.34 24.22 46.61
C ARG A 170 5.80 23.75 46.49
N ASN A 171 6.46 24.22 45.43
CA ASN A 171 7.91 24.20 45.15
C ASN A 171 8.44 23.06 44.25
N LYS A 172 8.45 23.32 42.94
CA LYS A 172 9.69 23.48 42.14
C LYS A 172 9.36 23.72 40.66
N CYS A 173 9.82 24.89 40.18
CA CYS A 173 10.27 25.23 38.82
C CYS A 173 9.52 24.61 37.63
N HIS A 174 8.86 25.48 36.84
CA HIS A 174 8.23 25.20 35.54
C HIS A 174 9.24 24.62 34.52
N ARG A 175 9.50 23.32 34.61
CA ARG A 175 10.18 22.54 33.58
C ARG A 175 9.11 21.69 32.90
N ASN A 176 8.76 22.07 31.67
CA ASN A 176 7.67 21.56 30.82
C ASN A 176 7.10 20.17 31.23
N LYS A 177 5.82 20.10 31.63
CA LYS A 177 5.12 18.84 31.96
C LYS A 177 5.21 17.78 30.86
N TYR A 178 5.36 18.21 29.61
CA TYR A 178 5.63 17.36 28.45
C TYR A 178 6.86 16.46 28.61
N TYR A 179 7.92 16.92 29.30
CA TYR A 179 9.10 16.10 29.58
C TYR A 179 8.82 15.01 30.62
N ARG A 180 8.00 15.29 31.63
CA ARG A 180 7.66 14.32 32.69
C ARG A 180 6.81 13.18 32.16
N LEU A 181 5.86 13.46 31.26
CA LEU A 181 5.09 12.43 30.56
C LEU A 181 5.94 11.66 29.54
N TYR A 182 6.86 12.33 28.84
CA TYR A 182 7.81 11.66 27.94
C TYR A 182 8.79 10.76 28.69
N GLU A 183 9.22 11.15 29.89
CA GLU A 183 10.01 10.33 30.81
C GLU A 183 9.22 9.12 31.28
N ILE A 184 7.99 9.31 31.79
CA ILE A 184 7.11 8.21 32.24
C ILE A 184 6.79 7.25 31.08
N LEU A 185 6.52 7.75 29.87
CA LEU A 185 6.34 6.89 28.70
C LEU A 185 7.64 6.21 28.29
N SER A 186 8.79 6.89 28.36
CA SER A 186 10.09 6.29 28.05
C SER A 186 10.48 5.21 29.06
N GLU A 187 10.08 5.37 30.33
CA GLU A 187 10.27 4.38 31.38
C GLU A 187 9.29 3.23 31.28
N LEU A 188 8.02 3.46 30.91
CA LEU A 188 7.08 2.39 30.56
C LEU A 188 7.54 1.62 29.33
N ILE A 189 8.04 2.30 28.31
CA ILE A 189 8.63 1.68 27.13
C ILE A 189 9.88 0.88 27.52
N ARG A 190 10.79 1.43 28.33
CA ARG A 190 11.97 0.70 28.84
C ARG A 190 11.58 -0.47 29.74
N SER A 191 10.55 -0.33 30.56
CA SER A 191 10.02 -1.35 31.48
C SER A 191 9.40 -2.50 30.70
N VAL A 192 8.53 -2.22 29.72
CA VAL A 192 7.99 -3.24 28.81
C VAL A 192 9.12 -3.89 27.99
N PHE A 193 10.10 -3.12 27.52
CA PHE A 193 11.25 -3.68 26.79
C PHE A 193 12.23 -4.48 27.66
N ASN A 194 12.41 -4.15 28.94
CA ASN A 194 13.28 -4.85 29.89
C ASN A 194 12.60 -6.11 30.47
N PHE A 195 11.29 -6.04 30.74
CA PHE A 195 10.47 -7.19 31.14
C PHE A 195 10.40 -8.27 30.05
N GLN A 196 10.62 -7.90 28.79
CA GLN A 196 10.69 -8.87 27.68
C GLN A 196 12.09 -9.49 27.49
N HIS A 197 13.15 -8.87 27.99
CA HIS A 197 14.51 -9.39 27.91
C HIS A 197 14.75 -10.52 28.93
N SER A 198 14.07 -10.47 30.08
CA SER A 198 14.03 -11.56 31.07
C SER A 198 13.28 -12.79 30.55
N LEU A 199 12.17 -12.60 29.82
CA LEU A 199 11.41 -13.70 29.20
C LEU A 199 12.15 -14.40 28.03
N SER A 200 13.15 -13.76 27.42
CA SER A 200 14.03 -14.38 26.41
C SER A 200 15.27 -15.08 26.99
N LEU A 201 15.54 -14.92 28.29
CA LEU A 201 16.62 -15.61 29.01
C LEU A 201 16.09 -16.79 29.86
N SER A 202 14.78 -16.97 29.92
CA SER A 202 14.11 -18.07 30.64
C SER A 202 13.52 -19.14 29.71
N PHE A 203 13.84 -19.12 28.41
CA PHE A 203 13.54 -20.17 27.43
C PHE A 203 14.64 -20.27 26.36
#